data_AF-A0A3B0RWT7-F1
#
_entry.id   AF-A0A3B0RWT7-F1
#
_cell.length_a   1.000
_cell.length_b   1.000
_cell.length_c   1.000
_cell.angle_alpha   90.00
_cell.angle_beta   90.00
_cell.angle_gamma   90.00
#
_symmetry.space_group_name_H-M   'P 1'
#
loop_
_entity.id
_entity.type
_entity.pdbx_description
1 polymer ?
#
loop_
_entity_poly.entity_id
_entity_poly.type
_entity_poly.pdbx_seq_one_letter_code
_entity_poly.pdbx_strand_id
1 'polypeptide(L)'
;MKRRTDINDISFGVIRARMRLHFSLIPKGDRQAVKIFVIGHPRCGTTTLHKLFIANGLDSFHNSADWPVARYDAFSDFGQLRPIAAYDRTYPNAKFILNFRPLRPYLISISTHHQRIFNAQNFVNEIHRRADYFAWALRYFNGRDDFIAVNIEAPKALPTVAEFCGFDVAEPPGGAVHNASSRIKSEANLQNIETALAALGLGDEAGRGCLVSKLHGADCDTLIKARDSIRFVE
;
A
#
# COMPACT_ATOMS: atom_id res chain seq x y z
N MET A 1 -19.10 -14.51 -6.63
CA MET A 1 -19.69 -13.73 -5.50
C MET A 1 -19.48 -12.25 -5.79
N LYS A 2 -20.43 -11.35 -5.47
CA LYS A 2 -20.33 -9.92 -5.80
C LYS A 2 -19.89 -9.09 -4.58
N ARG A 3 -19.19 -7.97 -4.83
CA ARG A 3 -18.90 -6.97 -3.79
C ARG A 3 -20.20 -6.48 -3.14
N ARG A 4 -20.19 -6.30 -1.83
CA ARG A 4 -21.28 -5.65 -1.06
C ARG A 4 -20.71 -4.50 -0.26
N THR A 5 -21.49 -3.42 -0.09
CA THR A 5 -21.14 -2.38 0.87
C THR A 5 -21.14 -2.97 2.28
N ASP A 6 -20.06 -2.75 3.03
CA ASP A 6 -19.95 -3.14 4.43
C ASP A 6 -19.62 -1.96 5.36
N ILE A 7 -19.57 -2.23 6.66
CA ILE A 7 -19.23 -1.22 7.68
C ILE A 7 -17.84 -0.62 7.47
N ASN A 8 -16.91 -1.32 6.82
CA ASN A 8 -15.58 -0.80 6.54
C ASN A 8 -15.63 0.24 5.43
N ASP A 9 -16.51 0.10 4.43
CA ASP A 9 -16.67 1.13 3.40
C ASP A 9 -17.14 2.47 4.00
N ILE A 10 -18.10 2.41 4.93
CA ILE A 10 -18.57 3.60 5.68
C ILE A 10 -17.45 4.16 6.55
N SER A 11 -16.79 3.29 7.33
CA SER A 11 -15.68 3.67 8.21
C SER A 11 -14.53 4.32 7.43
N PHE A 12 -14.19 3.79 6.26
CA PHE A 12 -13.15 4.36 5.39
C PHE A 12 -13.57 5.70 4.80
N GLY A 13 -14.85 5.88 4.46
CA GLY A 13 -15.39 7.19 4.08
C GLY A 13 -15.19 8.23 5.18
N VAL A 14 -15.58 7.90 6.41
CA VAL A 14 -15.41 8.78 7.58
C VAL A 14 -13.94 9.07 7.86
N ILE A 15 -13.08 8.04 7.84
CA ILE A 15 -11.64 8.20 8.05
C ILE A 15 -11.05 9.13 6.98
N ARG A 16 -11.36 8.92 5.70
CA ARG A 16 -10.84 9.79 4.61
C ARG A 16 -11.29 11.24 4.77
N ALA A 17 -12.54 11.48 5.18
CA ALA A 17 -13.04 12.81 5.48
C ALA A 17 -12.29 13.45 6.66
N ARG A 18 -12.13 12.71 7.77
CA ARG A 18 -11.31 13.14 8.92
C ARG A 18 -9.90 13.48 8.50
N MET A 19 -9.26 12.65 7.68
CA MET A 19 -7.87 12.86 7.25
C MET A 19 -7.69 14.09 6.38
N ARG A 20 -8.65 14.40 5.51
CA ARG A 20 -8.63 15.64 4.73
C ARG A 20 -8.77 16.87 5.62
N LEU A 21 -9.69 16.82 6.60
CA LEU A 21 -9.88 17.92 7.55
C LEU A 21 -8.65 18.12 8.43
N HIS A 22 -8.17 17.04 9.06
CA HIS A 22 -6.95 17.04 9.87
C HIS A 22 -5.78 17.61 9.08
N PHE A 23 -5.51 17.10 7.87
CA PHE A 23 -4.44 17.61 7.03
C PHE A 23 -4.61 19.10 6.72
N SER A 24 -5.84 19.58 6.51
CA SER A 24 -6.08 21.01 6.24
C SER A 24 -5.68 21.89 7.44
N LEU A 25 -5.83 21.39 8.67
CA LEU A 25 -5.65 22.17 9.90
C LEU A 25 -4.22 22.09 10.48
N ILE A 26 -3.47 21.02 10.23
CA ILE A 26 -2.12 20.88 10.82
C ILE A 26 -1.06 21.77 10.13
N PRO A 27 0.03 22.12 10.83
CA PRO A 27 1.19 22.75 10.20
C PRO A 27 1.75 21.89 9.06
N LYS A 28 2.22 22.54 7.99
CA LYS A 28 2.80 21.85 6.81
C LYS A 28 4.33 21.75 6.86
N GLY A 29 4.98 22.52 7.72
CA GLY A 29 6.44 22.66 7.69
C GLY A 29 6.89 23.26 6.35
N ASP A 30 8.13 22.95 5.96
CA ASP A 30 8.64 23.34 4.64
C ASP A 30 7.94 22.54 3.54
N ARG A 31 7.28 23.26 2.63
CA ARG A 31 6.59 22.68 1.47
C ARG A 31 7.55 22.32 0.34
N GLN A 32 8.75 22.88 0.33
CA GLN A 32 9.78 22.59 -0.68
C GLN A 32 10.65 21.39 -0.28
N ALA A 33 10.57 20.93 0.96
CA ALA A 33 11.26 19.72 1.40
C ALA A 33 10.81 18.49 0.60
N VAL A 34 11.76 17.59 0.32
CA VAL A 34 11.47 16.28 -0.26
C VAL A 34 10.77 15.43 0.79
N LYS A 35 9.52 15.04 0.54
CA LYS A 35 8.74 14.15 1.40
C LYS A 35 8.51 12.82 0.72
N ILE A 36 8.59 11.73 1.47
CA ILE A 36 8.41 10.37 0.95
C ILE A 36 7.16 9.76 1.58
N PHE A 37 6.19 9.42 0.75
CA PHE A 37 4.94 8.84 1.20
C PHE A 37 4.81 7.40 0.72
N VAL A 38 4.82 6.44 1.65
CA VAL A 38 4.51 5.04 1.39
C VAL A 38 3.00 4.87 1.47
N ILE A 39 2.36 4.80 0.31
CA ILE A 39 0.91 4.91 0.16
C ILE A 39 0.19 3.57 0.08
N GLY A 40 0.92 2.45 0.02
CA GLY A 40 0.32 1.13 -0.08
C GLY A 40 -0.39 0.66 1.19
N HIS A 41 -0.91 -0.56 1.11
CA HIS A 41 -1.65 -1.18 2.19
C HIS A 41 -0.71 -1.57 3.34
N PRO A 42 -1.22 -1.66 4.59
CA PRO A 42 -0.48 -2.28 5.68
C PRO A 42 -0.12 -3.73 5.31
N ARG A 43 0.82 -4.32 6.07
CA ARG A 43 1.28 -5.71 5.85
C ARG A 43 1.96 -5.96 4.50
N CYS A 44 2.34 -4.90 3.79
CA CYS A 44 3.13 -4.93 2.56
C CYS A 44 4.55 -4.36 2.79
N GLY A 45 5.15 -4.65 3.95
CA GLY A 45 6.53 -4.27 4.28
C GLY A 45 6.77 -2.80 4.61
N THR A 46 5.76 -2.10 5.14
CA THR A 46 5.87 -0.71 5.62
C THR A 46 6.96 -0.52 6.69
N THR A 47 7.16 -1.50 7.58
CA THR A 47 8.24 -1.46 8.59
C THR A 47 9.62 -1.61 7.97
N THR A 48 9.75 -2.45 6.94
CA THR A 48 11.02 -2.58 6.21
C THR A 48 11.38 -1.26 5.54
N LEU A 49 10.41 -0.62 4.88
CA LEU A 49 10.62 0.70 4.27
C LEU A 49 10.95 1.77 5.30
N HIS A 50 10.24 1.79 6.43
CA HIS A 50 10.57 2.68 7.55
C HIS A 50 12.03 2.56 8.02
N LYS A 51 12.50 1.32 8.21
CA LYS A 51 13.89 1.06 8.59
C LYS A 51 14.89 1.41 7.51
N LEU A 52 14.55 1.21 6.23
CA LEU A 52 15.37 1.68 5.11
C LEU A 52 15.54 3.20 5.16
N PHE A 53 14.49 3.95 5.46
CA PHE A 53 14.56 5.41 5.57
C PHE A 53 15.44 5.85 6.76
N ILE A 54 15.27 5.23 7.93
CA ILE A 54 16.12 5.51 9.10
C ILE A 54 17.59 5.19 8.79
N ALA A 55 17.87 4.05 8.15
CA ALA A 55 19.23 3.65 7.78
C ALA A 55 19.91 4.67 6.85
N ASN A 56 19.13 5.44 6.10
CA ASN A 56 19.59 6.49 5.20
C ASN A 56 19.46 7.91 5.81
N GLY A 57 19.38 8.00 7.14
CA GLY A 57 19.44 9.28 7.85
C GLY A 57 18.15 10.11 7.79
N LEU A 58 17.03 9.54 7.36
CA LEU A 58 15.75 10.25 7.34
C LEU A 58 14.98 10.11 8.66
N ASP A 59 14.34 11.19 9.05
CA ASP A 59 13.31 11.17 10.08
C ASP A 59 12.05 10.49 9.51
N SER A 60 11.81 9.25 9.92
CA SER A 60 10.69 8.44 9.41
C SER A 60 9.60 8.21 10.46
N PHE A 61 8.35 8.38 10.06
CA PHE A 61 7.17 8.07 10.87
C PHE A 61 6.49 6.76 10.39
N HIS A 62 6.34 5.79 11.29
CA HIS A 62 5.69 4.49 11.00
C HIS A 62 4.65 4.14 12.07
N ASN A 63 3.41 4.58 11.86
CA ASN A 63 2.25 4.27 12.69
C ASN A 63 0.94 4.54 11.90
N SER A 64 -0.13 3.85 12.29
CA SER A 64 -1.53 4.12 11.94
C SER A 64 -2.06 5.51 12.32
N ALA A 65 -1.44 6.21 13.28
CA ALA A 65 -1.82 7.56 13.69
C ALA A 65 -1.66 8.60 12.57
N ASP A 66 -2.23 9.78 12.74
CA ASP A 66 -2.22 10.83 11.73
C ASP A 66 -0.80 11.34 11.46
N TRP A 67 -0.41 11.44 10.19
CA TRP A 67 0.96 11.77 9.81
C TRP A 67 1.30 13.23 10.17
N PRO A 68 2.28 13.47 11.07
CA PRO A 68 2.71 14.82 11.44
C PRO A 68 3.68 15.37 10.39
N VAL A 69 3.15 15.73 9.22
CA VAL A 69 3.90 16.04 8.00
C VAL A 69 4.95 17.14 8.11
N ALA A 70 4.81 18.05 9.08
CA ALA A 70 5.76 19.11 9.34
C ALA A 70 7.06 18.63 10.01
N ARG A 71 7.07 17.44 10.63
CA ARG A 71 8.15 16.98 11.51
C ARG A 71 9.04 15.87 10.95
N TYR A 72 8.57 15.15 9.94
CA TYR A 72 9.27 13.97 9.42
C TYR A 72 9.41 14.08 7.90
N ASP A 73 10.31 13.30 7.35
CA ASP A 73 10.62 13.28 5.91
C ASP A 73 9.96 12.12 5.20
N ALA A 74 9.83 10.98 5.88
CA ALA A 74 9.22 9.78 5.32
C ALA A 74 8.06 9.27 6.16
N PHE A 75 7.00 8.81 5.51
CA PHE A 75 5.78 8.36 6.16
C PHE A 75 5.33 7.02 5.63
N SER A 76 5.01 6.10 6.52
CA SER A 76 4.53 4.78 6.16
C SER A 76 3.46 4.28 7.12
N ASP A 77 2.78 3.22 6.67
CA ASP A 77 1.59 2.62 7.30
C ASP A 77 0.27 3.35 7.03
N PHE A 78 -0.78 2.54 6.80
CA PHE A 78 -2.14 3.00 6.48
C PHE A 78 -2.22 4.03 5.33
N GLY A 79 -1.28 3.98 4.38
CA GLY A 79 -1.18 4.91 3.26
C GLY A 79 -2.44 4.99 2.40
N GLN A 80 -3.14 3.86 2.25
CA GLN A 80 -4.35 3.73 1.43
C GLN A 80 -5.57 4.54 1.95
N LEU A 81 -5.50 5.04 3.18
CA LEU A 81 -6.54 5.87 3.80
C LEU A 81 -6.13 7.35 3.88
N ARG A 82 -4.92 7.70 3.43
CA ARG A 82 -4.39 9.06 3.52
C ARG A 82 -4.88 9.95 2.37
N PRO A 83 -4.91 11.28 2.55
CA PRO A 83 -5.35 12.22 1.53
C PRO A 83 -4.21 12.49 0.54
N ILE A 84 -3.78 11.45 -0.19
CA ILE A 84 -2.59 11.46 -1.05
C ILE A 84 -2.57 12.63 -2.04
N ALA A 85 -3.70 12.90 -2.72
CA ALA A 85 -3.79 14.04 -3.63
C ALA A 85 -3.62 15.41 -2.95
N ALA A 86 -3.92 15.51 -1.65
CA ALA A 86 -3.66 16.74 -0.89
C ALA A 86 -2.18 16.87 -0.51
N TYR A 87 -1.53 15.76 -0.16
CA TYR A 87 -0.08 15.73 0.07
C TYR A 87 0.69 16.13 -1.19
N ASP A 88 0.35 15.52 -2.32
CA ASP A 88 0.94 15.78 -3.63
C ASP A 88 0.86 17.27 -4.02
N ARG A 89 -0.32 17.87 -3.90
CA ARG A 89 -0.48 19.32 -4.15
C ARG A 89 0.28 20.22 -3.17
N THR A 90 0.57 19.74 -1.96
CA THR A 90 1.21 20.56 -0.92
C THR A 90 2.73 20.50 -0.99
N TYR A 91 3.28 19.35 -1.40
CA TYR A 91 4.70 19.06 -1.45
C TYR A 91 5.11 18.71 -2.89
N PRO A 92 5.42 19.70 -3.74
CA PRO A 92 5.72 19.48 -5.15
C PRO A 92 6.96 18.60 -5.41
N ASN A 93 7.85 18.47 -4.42
CA ASN A 93 9.05 17.63 -4.49
C ASN A 93 8.86 16.26 -3.81
N ALA A 94 7.62 15.88 -3.51
CA ALA A 94 7.34 14.62 -2.83
C ALA A 94 7.49 13.42 -3.77
N LYS A 95 7.94 12.30 -3.20
CA LYS A 95 8.00 11.00 -3.87
C LYS A 95 6.96 10.05 -3.27
N PHE A 96 6.33 9.25 -4.11
CA PHE A 96 5.25 8.34 -3.71
C PHE A 96 5.61 6.89 -4.01
N ILE A 97 5.42 6.03 -3.02
CA ILE A 97 5.76 4.59 -3.10
C ILE A 97 4.49 3.78 -2.84
N LEU A 98 3.97 3.13 -3.89
CA LEU A 98 2.93 2.12 -3.76
C LEU A 98 3.59 0.76 -3.47
N ASN A 99 3.83 0.47 -2.19
CA ASN A 99 4.28 -0.84 -1.76
C ASN A 99 3.12 -1.84 -1.77
N PHE A 100 3.34 -3.00 -2.37
CA PHE A 100 2.36 -4.07 -2.40
C PHE A 100 3.03 -5.44 -2.26
N ARG A 101 2.21 -6.48 -2.27
CA ARG A 101 2.62 -7.89 -2.29
C ARG A 101 1.53 -8.69 -3.00
N PRO A 102 1.79 -9.95 -3.41
CA PRO A 102 0.77 -10.80 -4.00
C PRO A 102 -0.49 -10.90 -3.11
N LEU A 103 -1.66 -10.98 -3.74
CA LEU A 103 -2.94 -10.84 -3.06
C LEU A 103 -3.16 -11.91 -1.98
N ARG A 104 -2.88 -13.18 -2.27
CA ARG A 104 -3.09 -14.28 -1.31
C ARG A 104 -2.20 -14.12 -0.06
N PRO A 105 -0.87 -13.94 -0.18
CA PRO A 105 -0.01 -13.61 0.96
C PRO A 105 -0.47 -12.37 1.75
N TYR A 106 -1.00 -11.34 1.08
CA TYR A 106 -1.60 -10.18 1.75
C TYR A 106 -2.82 -10.54 2.61
N LEU A 107 -3.81 -11.27 2.04
CA LEU A 107 -5.03 -11.67 2.76
C LEU A 107 -4.72 -12.56 3.97
N ILE A 108 -3.76 -13.46 3.82
CA ILE A 108 -3.25 -14.27 4.94
C ILE A 108 -2.64 -13.35 5.99
N SER A 109 -1.75 -12.42 5.60
CA SER A 109 -1.08 -11.54 6.56
C SER A 109 -2.03 -10.63 7.33
N ILE A 110 -3.03 -10.05 6.66
CA ILE A 110 -4.00 -9.16 7.32
C ILE A 110 -4.94 -9.92 8.24
N SER A 111 -5.39 -11.12 7.87
CA SER A 111 -6.26 -11.95 8.72
C SER A 111 -5.51 -12.47 9.94
N THR A 112 -4.26 -12.93 9.78
CA THR A 112 -3.38 -13.30 10.89
C THR A 112 -3.09 -12.10 11.79
N HIS A 113 -2.96 -10.89 11.27
CA HIS A 113 -2.75 -9.73 12.11
C HIS A 113 -3.98 -9.40 12.99
N HIS A 114 -5.20 -9.53 12.45
CA HIS A 114 -6.41 -9.22 13.22
C HIS A 114 -6.82 -10.31 14.22
N GLN A 115 -6.29 -11.53 14.10
CA GLN A 115 -6.59 -12.66 15.01
C GLN A 115 -8.10 -12.91 15.20
N ARG A 116 -8.90 -12.69 14.14
CA ARG A 116 -10.33 -12.97 14.11
C ARG A 116 -10.70 -13.77 12.86
N ILE A 117 -11.80 -14.50 12.92
CA ILE A 117 -12.33 -15.25 11.78
C ILE A 117 -13.19 -14.30 10.95
N PHE A 118 -12.85 -14.19 9.67
CA PHE A 118 -13.60 -13.42 8.68
C PHE A 118 -14.33 -14.38 7.75
N ASN A 119 -15.52 -14.02 7.29
CA ASN A 119 -16.21 -14.81 6.28
C ASN A 119 -15.67 -14.51 4.86
N ALA A 120 -15.99 -15.37 3.89
CA ALA A 120 -15.56 -15.19 2.51
C ALA A 120 -16.03 -13.86 1.89
N GLN A 121 -17.21 -13.34 2.29
CA GLN A 121 -17.69 -12.05 1.80
C GLN A 121 -16.83 -10.88 2.29
N ASN A 122 -16.30 -10.93 3.52
CA ASN A 122 -15.34 -9.93 4.01
C ASN A 122 -14.09 -9.91 3.14
N PHE A 123 -13.57 -11.08 2.75
CA PHE A 123 -12.42 -11.17 1.85
C PHE A 123 -12.75 -10.68 0.44
N VAL A 124 -13.91 -11.00 -0.14
CA VAL A 124 -14.33 -10.43 -1.43
C VAL A 124 -14.36 -8.90 -1.39
N ASN A 125 -14.92 -8.33 -0.33
CA ASN A 125 -14.96 -6.88 -0.18
C ASN A 125 -13.55 -6.27 -0.07
N GLU A 126 -12.64 -6.91 0.67
CA GLU A 126 -11.25 -6.47 0.80
C GLU A 126 -10.48 -6.57 -0.52
N ILE A 127 -10.66 -7.64 -1.29
CA ILE A 127 -10.05 -7.83 -2.60
C ILE A 127 -10.47 -6.69 -3.54
N HIS A 128 -11.77 -6.38 -3.59
CA HIS A 128 -12.26 -5.26 -4.40
C HIS A 128 -11.71 -3.91 -3.92
N ARG A 129 -11.71 -3.64 -2.60
CA ARG A 129 -11.14 -2.38 -2.07
C ARG A 129 -9.68 -2.20 -2.44
N ARG A 130 -8.88 -3.27 -2.37
CA ARG A 130 -7.47 -3.26 -2.78
C ARG A 130 -7.34 -2.99 -4.27
N ALA A 131 -8.12 -3.69 -5.11
CA ALA A 131 -8.11 -3.51 -6.55
C ALA A 131 -8.53 -2.07 -6.95
N ASP A 132 -9.57 -1.53 -6.33
CA ASP A 132 -10.05 -0.15 -6.54
C ASP A 132 -8.96 0.88 -6.17
N TYR A 133 -8.26 0.65 -5.05
CA TYR A 133 -7.17 1.54 -4.63
C TYR A 133 -5.98 1.51 -5.59
N PHE A 134 -5.57 0.33 -6.07
CA PHE A 134 -4.50 0.22 -7.08
C PHE A 134 -4.90 0.88 -8.39
N ALA A 135 -6.12 0.67 -8.86
CA ALA A 135 -6.61 1.34 -10.07
C ALA A 135 -6.64 2.87 -9.90
N TRP A 136 -7.04 3.37 -8.73
CA TRP A 136 -6.98 4.80 -8.43
C TRP A 136 -5.53 5.32 -8.47
N ALA A 137 -4.59 4.63 -7.82
CA ALA A 137 -3.20 5.06 -7.77
C ALA A 137 -2.55 5.06 -9.16
N LEU A 138 -2.75 4.01 -9.96
CA LEU A 138 -2.24 3.93 -11.34
C LEU A 138 -2.79 5.05 -12.22
N ARG A 139 -4.09 5.36 -12.14
CA ARG A 139 -4.67 6.49 -12.89
C ARG A 139 -4.12 7.83 -12.42
N TYR A 140 -3.99 8.02 -11.11
CA TYR A 140 -3.53 9.29 -10.53
C TYR A 140 -2.07 9.59 -10.86
N PHE A 141 -1.21 8.56 -10.85
CA PHE A 141 0.23 8.68 -11.09
C PHE A 141 0.69 8.32 -12.50
N ASN A 142 -0.24 8.18 -13.45
CA ASN A 142 0.06 7.81 -14.83
C ASN A 142 1.12 8.72 -15.46
N GLY A 143 2.23 8.13 -15.93
CA GLY A 143 3.33 8.82 -16.59
C GLY A 143 4.23 9.68 -15.69
N ARG A 144 4.15 9.53 -14.37
CA ARG A 144 4.96 10.32 -13.42
C ARG A 144 6.25 9.61 -13.01
N ASP A 145 7.32 10.39 -12.86
CA ASP A 145 8.66 9.94 -12.45
C ASP A 145 8.87 9.98 -10.93
N ASP A 146 8.04 10.74 -10.21
CA ASP A 146 8.00 10.84 -8.74
C ASP A 146 7.14 9.76 -8.07
N PHE A 147 6.78 8.71 -8.82
CA PHE A 147 6.02 7.56 -8.34
C PHE A 147 6.66 6.22 -8.69
N ILE A 148 6.66 5.30 -7.74
CA ILE A 148 7.04 3.91 -7.94
C ILE A 148 6.01 2.96 -7.33
N ALA A 149 5.73 1.86 -8.03
CA ALA A 149 5.00 0.73 -7.46
C ALA A 149 5.91 -0.49 -7.31
N VAL A 150 5.98 -1.06 -6.11
CA VAL A 150 6.97 -2.09 -5.76
C VAL A 150 6.32 -3.27 -5.04
N ASN A 151 6.49 -4.47 -5.61
CA ASN A 151 6.25 -5.71 -4.89
C ASN A 151 7.36 -5.86 -3.85
N ILE A 152 7.03 -5.74 -2.58
CA ILE A 152 8.04 -5.78 -1.52
C ILE A 152 8.71 -7.15 -1.36
N GLU A 153 8.12 -8.20 -1.95
CA GLU A 153 8.68 -9.55 -1.97
C GLU A 153 9.62 -9.78 -3.16
N ALA A 154 9.72 -8.83 -4.10
CA ALA A 154 10.63 -8.94 -5.24
C ALA A 154 12.10 -8.86 -4.79
N PRO A 155 13.02 -9.64 -5.38
CA PRO A 155 14.44 -9.67 -4.97
C PRO A 155 15.14 -8.30 -4.97
N LYS A 156 14.73 -7.38 -5.86
CA LYS A 156 15.32 -6.04 -5.99
C LYS A 156 14.45 -4.92 -5.39
N ALA A 157 13.42 -5.25 -4.62
CA ALA A 157 12.47 -4.27 -4.11
C ALA A 157 13.14 -3.11 -3.33
N LEU A 158 13.96 -3.43 -2.32
CA LEU A 158 14.60 -2.39 -1.49
C LEU A 158 15.70 -1.62 -2.24
N PRO A 159 16.63 -2.27 -2.97
CA PRO A 159 17.59 -1.54 -3.79
C PRO A 159 16.92 -0.57 -4.77
N THR A 160 15.85 -0.99 -5.43
CA THR A 160 15.12 -0.15 -6.37
C THR A 160 14.40 1.01 -5.69
N VAL A 161 13.85 0.82 -4.49
CA VAL A 161 13.29 1.93 -3.70
C VAL A 161 14.37 2.91 -3.26
N ALA A 162 15.53 2.41 -2.81
CA ALA A 162 16.66 3.26 -2.42
C ALA A 162 17.13 4.12 -3.60
N GLU A 163 17.34 3.50 -4.76
CA GLU A 163 17.71 4.18 -5.99
C GLU A 163 16.66 5.24 -6.41
N PHE A 164 15.38 4.88 -6.41
CA PHE A 164 14.28 5.81 -6.70
C PHE A 164 14.28 7.02 -5.75
N CYS A 165 14.57 6.80 -4.47
CA CYS A 165 14.66 7.88 -3.50
C CYS A 165 15.96 8.68 -3.59
N GLY A 166 17.00 8.17 -4.24
CA GLY A 166 18.32 8.80 -4.33
C GLY A 166 19.20 8.48 -3.12
N PHE A 167 19.02 7.32 -2.51
CA PHE A 167 19.81 6.85 -1.36
C PHE A 167 20.89 5.87 -1.81
N ASP A 168 21.95 5.79 -1.00
CA ASP A 168 22.84 4.63 -1.04
C ASP A 168 22.09 3.40 -0.47
N VAL A 169 22.34 2.20 -1.00
CA VAL A 169 21.69 0.98 -0.51
C VAL A 169 22.32 0.58 0.84
N ALA A 170 21.97 1.30 1.91
CA ALA A 170 22.27 0.88 3.26
C ALA A 170 21.37 -0.33 3.61
N GLU A 171 21.97 -1.46 3.99
CA GLU A 171 21.19 -2.58 4.49
C GLU A 171 20.39 -2.13 5.74
N PRO A 172 19.07 -2.36 5.79
CA PRO A 172 18.28 -1.98 6.95
C PRO A 172 18.72 -2.77 8.21
N PRO A 173 18.73 -2.13 9.39
CA PRO A 173 19.09 -2.78 10.64
C PRO A 173 18.24 -4.03 10.93
N GLY A 174 18.90 -5.20 10.92
CA GLY A 174 18.29 -6.51 11.13
C GLY A 174 17.83 -7.22 9.85
N GLY A 175 18.28 -6.79 8.67
CA GLY A 175 18.05 -7.45 7.39
C GLY A 175 16.80 -6.98 6.63
N ALA A 176 16.54 -7.56 5.46
CA ALA A 176 15.46 -7.10 4.57
C ALA A 176 14.03 -7.49 5.03
N VAL A 177 13.90 -8.45 5.93
CA VAL A 177 12.60 -9.00 6.35
C VAL A 177 12.27 -8.60 7.78
N HIS A 178 11.22 -7.82 7.94
CA HIS A 178 10.75 -7.37 9.25
C HIS A 178 9.25 -7.59 9.43
N ASN A 179 8.83 -7.75 10.68
CA ASN A 179 7.42 -7.92 11.08
C ASN A 179 6.69 -9.10 10.40
N ALA A 180 7.44 -10.16 10.08
CA ALA A 180 6.88 -11.47 9.82
C ALA A 180 6.10 -11.93 11.06
N SER A 181 4.83 -12.30 10.86
CA SER A 181 3.99 -12.71 11.98
C SER A 181 4.37 -14.10 12.46
N SER A 182 4.70 -14.24 13.75
CA SER A 182 4.81 -15.54 14.43
C SER A 182 3.45 -16.11 14.86
N ARG A 183 2.36 -15.34 14.71
CA ARG A 183 1.02 -15.75 15.14
C ARG A 183 0.48 -16.88 14.27
N ILE A 184 -0.33 -17.74 14.89
CA ILE A 184 -0.99 -18.88 14.25
C ILE A 184 -1.94 -18.39 13.15
N LYS A 185 -1.88 -19.06 12.00
CA LYS A 185 -2.80 -18.85 10.88
C LYS A 185 -4.07 -19.64 11.16
N SER A 186 -5.22 -18.99 11.09
CA SER A 186 -6.51 -19.66 11.27
C SER A 186 -6.87 -20.44 10.02
N GLU A 187 -7.09 -21.75 10.17
CA GLU A 187 -7.53 -22.64 9.08
C GLU A 187 -8.84 -22.16 8.44
N ALA A 188 -9.79 -21.69 9.26
CA ALA A 188 -11.04 -21.12 8.79
C ALA A 188 -10.83 -19.91 7.88
N ASN A 189 -9.86 -19.03 8.21
CA ASN A 189 -9.53 -17.90 7.34
C ASN A 189 -8.87 -18.36 6.04
N LEU A 190 -7.99 -19.37 6.06
CA LEU A 190 -7.39 -19.92 4.84
C LEU A 190 -8.48 -20.45 3.91
N GLN A 191 -9.42 -21.24 4.43
CA GLN A 191 -10.56 -21.74 3.65
C GLN A 191 -11.45 -20.60 3.10
N ASN A 192 -11.73 -19.59 3.92
CA ASN A 192 -12.55 -18.45 3.50
C ASN A 192 -11.85 -17.56 2.46
N ILE A 193 -10.52 -17.46 2.50
CA ILE A 193 -9.71 -16.79 1.47
C ILE A 193 -9.83 -17.55 0.16
N GLU A 194 -9.59 -18.86 0.14
CA GLU A 194 -9.68 -19.66 -1.09
C GLU A 194 -11.10 -19.66 -1.66
N THR A 195 -12.12 -19.70 -0.80
CA THR A 195 -13.53 -19.55 -1.21
C THR A 195 -13.78 -18.20 -1.90
N ALA A 196 -13.25 -17.11 -1.34
CA ALA A 196 -13.37 -15.77 -1.93
C ALA A 196 -12.63 -15.66 -3.27
N LEU A 197 -11.40 -16.19 -3.34
CA LEU A 197 -10.59 -16.20 -4.56
C LEU A 197 -11.25 -17.01 -5.68
N ALA A 198 -11.73 -18.22 -5.37
CA ALA A 198 -12.47 -19.05 -6.32
C ALA A 198 -13.74 -18.35 -6.80
N ALA A 199 -14.49 -17.71 -5.90
CA ALA A 199 -15.72 -17.00 -6.24
C ALA A 199 -15.51 -15.76 -7.13
N LEU A 200 -14.28 -15.26 -7.24
CA LEU A 200 -13.84 -14.20 -8.15
C LEU A 200 -13.00 -14.75 -9.32
N GLY A 201 -12.68 -16.04 -9.32
CA GLY A 201 -11.77 -16.72 -10.24
C GLY A 201 -10.32 -16.22 -10.20
N LEU A 202 -9.86 -15.72 -9.05
CA LEU A 202 -8.53 -15.11 -8.89
C LEU A 202 -7.46 -16.10 -8.40
N GLY A 203 -7.71 -17.41 -8.47
CA GLY A 203 -6.83 -18.44 -7.90
C GLY A 203 -5.37 -18.29 -8.33
N ASP A 204 -5.14 -18.24 -9.65
CA ASP A 204 -3.79 -18.13 -10.23
C ASP A 204 -3.21 -16.74 -10.05
N GLU A 205 -4.02 -15.70 -10.28
CA GLU A 205 -3.59 -14.30 -10.18
C GLU A 205 -3.14 -13.94 -8.77
N ALA A 206 -3.79 -14.48 -7.73
CA ALA A 206 -3.55 -14.08 -6.36
C ALA A 206 -2.17 -14.49 -5.82
N GLY A 207 -1.48 -15.42 -6.48
CA GLY A 207 -0.10 -15.78 -6.18
C GLY A 207 0.93 -14.84 -6.82
N ARG A 208 0.51 -14.00 -7.76
CA ARG A 208 1.37 -13.11 -8.53
C ARG A 208 1.36 -11.69 -7.96
N GLY A 209 2.44 -10.94 -8.17
CA GLY A 209 2.58 -9.55 -7.77
C GLY A 209 1.81 -8.58 -8.67
N CYS A 210 0.55 -8.87 -8.98
CA CYS A 210 -0.20 -8.07 -9.96
C CYS A 210 -0.80 -6.79 -9.34
N LEU A 211 -0.53 -5.64 -9.98
CA LEU A 211 -1.22 -4.37 -9.71
C LEU A 211 -2.54 -4.23 -10.46
N VAL A 212 -2.60 -4.79 -11.66
CA VAL A 212 -3.81 -4.82 -12.49
C VAL A 212 -4.43 -6.20 -12.36
N SER A 213 -5.70 -6.22 -11.97
CA SER A 213 -6.46 -7.44 -11.74
C SER A 213 -7.52 -7.58 -12.80
N LYS A 214 -7.89 -8.82 -13.15
CA LYS A 214 -9.06 -9.05 -14.01
C LYS A 214 -10.38 -8.45 -13.45
N LEU A 215 -10.41 -8.12 -12.15
CA LEU A 215 -11.53 -7.40 -11.54
C LEU A 215 -11.74 -5.99 -12.12
N HIS A 216 -10.74 -5.41 -12.77
CA HIS A 216 -10.86 -4.10 -13.41
C HIS A 216 -11.68 -4.15 -14.71
N GLY A 217 -11.97 -5.34 -15.24
CA GLY A 217 -12.88 -5.52 -16.36
C GLY A 217 -12.44 -4.75 -17.61
N ALA A 218 -13.30 -3.87 -18.12
CA ALA A 218 -13.03 -3.06 -19.31
C ALA A 218 -11.86 -2.08 -19.13
N ASP A 219 -11.48 -1.75 -17.89
CA ASP A 219 -10.40 -0.80 -17.61
C ASP A 219 -9.01 -1.46 -17.62
N CYS A 220 -8.91 -2.79 -17.75
CA CYS A 220 -7.65 -3.52 -17.69
C CYS A 220 -6.60 -2.94 -18.65
N ASP A 221 -6.95 -2.73 -19.93
CA ASP A 221 -5.99 -2.24 -20.93
C ASP A 221 -5.47 -0.84 -20.60
N THR A 222 -6.35 0.03 -20.12
CA THR A 222 -5.97 1.39 -19.68
C THR A 222 -5.05 1.34 -18.47
N LEU A 223 -5.34 0.47 -17.49
CA LEU A 223 -4.53 0.33 -16.29
C LEU A 223 -3.19 -0.36 -16.56
N ILE A 224 -3.12 -1.29 -17.52
CA ILE A 224 -1.86 -1.89 -18.00
C ILE A 224 -0.98 -0.80 -18.61
N LYS A 225 -1.53 0.02 -19.51
CA LYS A 225 -0.79 1.17 -20.07
C LYS A 225 -0.30 2.12 -18.97
N ALA A 226 -1.14 2.40 -17.97
CA ALA A 226 -0.75 3.25 -16.85
C ALA A 226 0.35 2.63 -16.00
N ARG A 227 0.28 1.33 -15.70
CA ARG A 227 1.36 0.58 -15.02
C ARG A 227 2.66 0.62 -15.82
N ASP A 228 2.59 0.46 -17.14
CA ASP A 228 3.78 0.41 -18.00
C ASP A 228 4.41 1.79 -18.22
N SER A 229 3.68 2.85 -17.87
CA SER A 229 4.17 4.24 -17.90
C SER A 229 4.93 4.68 -16.64
N ILE A 230 4.92 3.86 -15.58
CA ILE A 230 5.54 4.18 -14.29
C ILE A 230 6.68 3.22 -13.97
N ARG A 231 7.50 3.57 -12.99
CA ARG A 231 8.47 2.63 -12.44
C ARG A 231 7.73 1.52 -11.67
N PHE A 232 7.88 0.28 -12.13
CA PHE A 232 7.20 -0.89 -11.58
C PHE A 232 8.20 -2.03 -11.30
N VAL A 233 8.05 -2.68 -10.14
CA VAL A 233 8.84 -3.86 -9.72
C VAL A 233 7.89 -4.98 -9.30
N GLU A 234 8.01 -6.14 -9.96
CA GLU A 234 7.25 -7.37 -9.66
C GLU A 234 8.11 -8.46 -9.02
#